data_AF-A0A2E2VWQ9-F1
#
_entry.id   AF-A0A2E2VWQ9-F1
#
_cell.length_a   1.000
_cell.length_b   1.000
_cell.length_c   1.000
_cell.angle_alpha   90.00
_cell.angle_beta   90.00
_cell.angle_gamma   90.00
#
_symmetry.space_group_name_H-M   'P 1'
#
loop_
_entity.id
_entity.type
_entity.pdbx_description
1 polymer ?
#
loop_
_entity_poly.entity_id
_entity_poly.type
_entity_poly.pdbx_seq_one_letter_code
_entity_poly.pdbx_strand_id
1 'polypeptide(L)'
;MKSNEVLDLLEWSGAIMKGHFKLTSGKHSNQYIEKFRLLENPIALDKICSSMSKLFEKNDIDLVVSAAIGGILVAGGVGRHLNIKHIFSERVNKKNVF
;
A
#
# COMPACT_ATOMS: atom_id res chain seq x y z
N MET A 1 2.94 3.45 -13.34
CA MET A 1 1.96 4.54 -13.38
C MET A 1 2.68 5.84 -13.12
N LYS A 2 2.27 6.92 -13.76
CA LYS A 2 2.72 8.27 -13.46
C LYS A 2 2.04 8.77 -12.18
N SER A 3 2.61 9.77 -11.52
CA SER A 3 2.11 10.26 -10.23
C SER A 3 0.67 10.78 -10.29
N ASN A 4 0.27 11.40 -11.41
CA ASN A 4 -1.11 11.86 -11.62
C ASN A 4 -2.10 10.69 -11.67
N GLU A 5 -1.78 9.59 -12.35
CA GLU A 5 -2.66 8.41 -12.42
C GLU A 5 -2.86 7.76 -11.05
N VAL A 6 -1.86 7.84 -10.17
CA VAL A 6 -1.98 7.35 -8.79
C VAL A 6 -2.91 8.24 -7.97
N LEU A 7 -2.84 9.56 -8.16
CA LEU A 7 -3.75 10.51 -7.51
C LEU A 7 -5.20 10.29 -7.98
N ASP A 8 -5.41 10.14 -9.29
CA ASP A 8 -6.74 9.87 -9.85
C ASP A 8 -7.33 8.57 -9.27
N LEU A 9 -6.50 7.54 -9.09
CA LEU A 9 -6.93 6.27 -8.50
C LEU A 9 -7.27 6.40 -7.01
N LEU A 10 -6.51 7.18 -6.26
CA LEU A 10 -6.79 7.50 -4.85
C LEU A 10 -8.09 8.31 -4.71
N GLU A 11 -8.36 9.25 -5.62
CA GLU A 11 -9.61 10.00 -5.64
C GLU A 11 -10.80 9.11 -6.02
N TRP A 12 -10.67 8.34 -7.10
CA TRP A 12 -11.70 7.43 -7.59
C TRP A 12 -12.09 6.37 -6.57
N SER A 13 -11.11 5.83 -5.83
CA SER A 13 -11.36 4.87 -4.76
C SER A 13 -11.95 5.50 -3.48
N GLY A 14 -12.02 6.83 -3.39
CA GLY A 14 -12.43 7.53 -2.19
C GLY A 14 -11.39 7.51 -1.06
N ALA A 15 -10.14 7.19 -1.37
CA ALA A 15 -9.04 7.18 -0.40
C ALA A 15 -8.61 8.58 0.02
N ILE A 16 -8.82 9.62 -0.80
CA ILE A 16 -8.55 11.01 -0.42
C ILE A 16 -9.74 11.59 0.35
N MET A 17 -9.57 11.75 1.65
CA MET A 17 -10.54 12.44 2.51
C MET A 17 -10.17 13.92 2.66
N LYS A 18 -11.16 14.81 2.59
CA LYS A 18 -11.01 16.26 2.81
C LYS A 18 -11.71 16.66 4.10
N GLY A 19 -11.06 17.45 4.96
CA GLY A 19 -11.58 17.80 6.28
C GLY A 19 -10.53 18.49 7.13
N HIS A 20 -10.52 18.23 8.44
CA HIS A 20 -9.47 18.67 9.36
C HIS A 20 -9.04 17.48 10.22
N PHE A 21 -7.81 17.01 10.00
CA PHE A 21 -7.27 15.80 10.59
C PHE A 21 -6.04 16.11 11.44
N LYS A 22 -5.98 15.58 12.66
CA LYS A 22 -4.75 15.52 13.46
C LYS A 22 -4.03 14.20 13.18
N LEU A 23 -2.86 14.27 12.54
CA LEU A 23 -2.08 13.11 12.14
C LEU A 23 -1.36 12.50 13.35
N THR A 24 -0.85 11.26 13.18
CA THR A 24 -0.06 10.57 14.22
C THR A 24 1.23 11.31 14.58
N SER A 25 1.73 12.18 13.69
CA SER A 25 2.85 13.09 13.96
C SER A 25 2.48 14.28 14.85
N GLY A 26 1.20 14.45 15.21
CA GLY A 26 0.66 15.61 15.90
C GLY A 26 0.37 16.82 14.99
N LYS A 27 0.81 16.79 13.72
CA LYS A 27 0.53 17.84 12.73
C LYS A 27 -0.93 17.80 12.28
N HIS A 28 -1.43 18.96 11.87
CA HIS A 28 -2.78 19.11 11.33
C HIS A 28 -2.72 19.15 9.80
N SER A 29 -3.69 18.51 9.14
CA SER A 29 -3.80 18.43 7.68
C SER A 29 -5.25 18.62 7.25
N ASN A 30 -5.46 19.28 6.13
CA ASN A 30 -6.79 19.36 5.50
C ASN A 30 -7.14 18.12 4.67
N GLN A 31 -6.19 17.18 4.54
CA GLN A 31 -6.33 15.94 3.80
C GLN A 31 -5.83 14.75 4.61
N TYR A 32 -6.46 13.59 4.41
CA TYR A 32 -6.03 12.31 4.95
C TYR A 32 -6.22 11.22 3.90
N ILE A 33 -5.25 10.29 3.80
CA ILE A 33 -5.33 9.17 2.87
C ILE A 33 -5.83 7.95 3.65
N GLU A 34 -7.12 7.64 3.52
CA GLU A 34 -7.72 6.42 4.03
C GLU A 34 -7.44 5.27 3.06
N LYS A 35 -6.20 4.78 3.10
CA LYS A 35 -5.68 3.79 2.14
C LYS A 35 -6.54 2.52 2.05
N PHE A 36 -7.27 2.15 3.10
CA PHE A 36 -8.12 0.95 3.05
C PHE A 36 -9.24 1.07 2.00
N ARG A 37 -9.69 2.27 1.65
CA ARG A 37 -10.63 2.51 0.53
C ARG A 37 -10.04 2.13 -0.83
N LEU A 38 -8.74 2.37 -1.03
CA LEU A 38 -8.04 1.89 -2.22
C LEU A 38 -7.83 0.38 -2.15
N LEU A 39 -7.41 -0.13 -0.99
CA LEU A 39 -7.04 -1.54 -0.84
C LEU A 39 -8.24 -2.51 -0.90
N GLU A 40 -9.45 -2.07 -0.51
CA GLU A 40 -10.67 -2.89 -0.60
C GLU A 40 -11.19 -3.04 -2.05
N ASN A 41 -10.76 -2.16 -2.96
CA ASN A 41 -11.13 -2.21 -4.37
C ASN A 41 -10.14 -3.10 -5.16
N PRO A 42 -10.54 -4.27 -5.68
CA PRO A 42 -9.62 -5.19 -6.32
C PRO A 42 -8.95 -4.63 -7.58
N ILE A 43 -9.66 -3.77 -8.33
CA ILE A 43 -9.11 -3.13 -9.54
C ILE A 43 -8.03 -2.11 -9.16
N ALA A 44 -8.27 -1.29 -8.13
CA ALA A 44 -7.31 -0.31 -7.69
C ALA A 44 -6.09 -0.96 -7.02
N LEU A 45 -6.31 -1.98 -6.18
CA LEU A 45 -5.27 -2.77 -5.56
C LEU A 45 -4.35 -3.39 -6.61
N ASP A 46 -4.92 -4.07 -7.62
CA ASP A 46 -4.13 -4.71 -8.68
C ASP A 46 -3.33 -3.70 -9.49
N LYS A 47 -3.93 -2.55 -9.87
CA LYS A 47 -3.23 -1.47 -10.59
C LYS A 47 -2.02 -0.94 -9.82
N ILE A 48 -2.19 -0.65 -8.53
CA ILE A 48 -1.08 -0.19 -7.67
C ILE A 48 -0.01 -1.27 -7.53
N CYS A 49 -0.40 -2.52 -7.26
CA CYS A 49 0.55 -3.61 -7.07
C CYS A 49 1.34 -3.90 -8.35
N SER A 50 0.68 -3.92 -9.51
CA SER A 50 1.33 -4.03 -10.81
C SER A 50 2.30 -2.88 -11.03
N SER A 51 1.88 -1.64 -10.76
CA SER A 51 2.77 -0.48 -10.90
C SER A 51 3.98 -0.53 -9.97
N MET A 52 3.82 -1.05 -8.76
CA MET A 52 4.93 -1.22 -7.81
C MET A 52 5.88 -2.33 -8.26
N SER A 53 5.36 -3.46 -8.72
CA SER A 53 6.17 -4.60 -9.18
C SER A 53 7.11 -4.22 -10.34
N LYS A 54 6.66 -3.37 -11.26
CA LYS A 54 7.45 -2.86 -12.40
C LYS A 54 8.76 -2.16 -12.00
N LEU A 55 8.83 -1.63 -10.78
CA LEU A 55 10.05 -1.00 -10.27
C LEU A 55 11.15 -2.02 -9.96
N PHE A 56 10.79 -3.30 -9.82
CA PHE A 56 11.66 -4.37 -9.36
C PHE A 56 11.80 -5.53 -10.36
N GLU A 57 11.17 -5.46 -11.55
CA GLU A 57 11.22 -6.54 -12.56
C GLU A 57 12.63 -6.92 -13.02
N LYS A 58 13.61 -6.01 -12.87
CA LYS A 58 15.02 -6.23 -13.24
C LYS A 58 15.91 -6.59 -12.06
N ASN A 59 15.33 -6.65 -10.86
CA ASN A 59 16.04 -7.00 -9.64
C ASN A 59 15.89 -8.50 -9.37
N ASP A 60 16.92 -9.10 -8.80
CA ASP A 60 16.84 -10.45 -8.28
C ASP A 60 16.25 -10.37 -6.86
N ILE A 61 14.97 -10.71 -6.73
CA ILE A 61 14.21 -10.58 -5.49
C ILE A 61 13.75 -11.98 -5.06
N ASP A 62 14.07 -12.36 -3.82
CA ASP A 62 13.65 -13.67 -3.28
C ASP A 62 12.35 -13.61 -2.46
N LEU A 63 12.02 -12.42 -1.93
CA LEU A 63 10.95 -12.26 -0.95
C LEU A 63 10.41 -10.82 -0.90
N VAL A 64 9.08 -10.68 -0.87
CA VAL A 64 8.40 -9.41 -0.60
C VAL A 64 7.94 -9.38 0.86
N VAL A 65 8.28 -8.33 1.59
CA VAL A 65 8.00 -8.21 3.03
C VAL A 65 7.20 -6.94 3.32
N SER A 66 6.22 -7.02 4.20
CA SER A 66 5.50 -5.84 4.70
C SER A 66 5.27 -5.84 6.21
N ALA A 67 4.75 -4.73 6.73
CA ALA A 67 4.19 -4.66 8.07
C ALA A 67 2.67 -4.82 8.02
N ALA A 68 2.12 -5.59 8.95
CA ALA A 68 0.70 -5.71 9.18
C ALA A 68 0.10 -4.38 9.68
N ILE A 69 -1.18 -4.09 9.42
CA ILE A 69 -2.11 -4.88 8.60
C ILE A 69 -2.11 -4.38 7.15
N GLY A 70 -2.10 -3.06 6.94
CA GLY A 70 -2.34 -2.48 5.61
C GLY A 70 -1.28 -2.82 4.55
N GLY A 71 -0.10 -3.32 4.94
CA GLY A 71 0.92 -3.77 3.99
C GLY A 71 0.69 -5.18 3.43
N ILE A 72 -0.16 -6.00 4.06
CA ILE A 72 -0.35 -7.41 3.71
C ILE A 72 -0.88 -7.54 2.28
N LEU A 73 -1.96 -6.82 1.95
CA LEU A 73 -2.58 -6.87 0.62
C LEU A 73 -1.63 -6.37 -0.47
N VAL A 74 -0.83 -5.34 -0.16
CA VAL A 74 0.15 -4.78 -1.10
C VAL A 74 1.30 -5.77 -1.34
N ALA A 75 1.87 -6.36 -0.29
CA ALA A 75 2.92 -7.37 -0.43
C ALA A 75 2.42 -8.60 -1.20
N GLY A 76 1.20 -9.07 -0.91
CA GLY A 76 0.59 -10.17 -1.65
C GLY A 76 0.36 -9.86 -3.12
N GLY A 77 -0.16 -8.67 -3.43
CA GLY A 77 -0.36 -8.24 -4.82
C GLY A 77 0.94 -8.05 -5.58
N VAL A 78 1.96 -7.42 -4.98
CA VAL A 78 3.28 -7.24 -5.60
C VAL A 78 3.96 -8.60 -5.79
N GLY A 79 3.96 -9.46 -4.77
CA GLY A 79 4.51 -10.82 -4.86
C GLY A 79 3.83 -11.65 -5.96
N ARG A 80 2.51 -11.49 -6.14
CA ARG A 80 1.77 -12.10 -7.25
C ARG A 80 2.28 -11.62 -8.62
N HIS A 81 2.48 -10.32 -8.82
CA HIS A 81 2.96 -9.78 -10.11
C HIS A 81 4.40 -10.17 -10.41
N LEU A 82 5.25 -10.28 -9.39
CA LEU A 82 6.64 -10.73 -9.56
C LEU A 82 6.80 -12.26 -9.59
N ASN A 83 5.74 -13.03 -9.27
CA ASN A 83 5.78 -14.47 -9.05
C ASN A 83 6.77 -14.90 -7.93
N ILE A 84 6.76 -14.17 -6.81
CA ILE A 84 7.66 -14.38 -5.67
C ILE A 84 6.85 -14.54 -4.39
N LYS A 85 7.42 -15.28 -3.42
CA LYS A 85 6.84 -15.42 -2.07
C LYS A 85 6.72 -14.05 -1.39
N HIS A 86 5.71 -13.94 -0.53
CA HIS A 86 5.52 -12.75 0.28
C HIS A 86 5.18 -13.13 1.72
N ILE A 87 5.63 -12.31 2.67
CA ILE A 87 5.36 -12.45 4.10
C ILE A 87 5.04 -11.08 4.70
N PHE A 88 4.60 -11.07 5.95
CA PHE A 88 4.39 -9.85 6.71
C PHE A 88 4.93 -10.02 8.13
N SER A 89 5.31 -8.91 8.74
CA SER A 89 5.54 -8.85 10.19
C SER A 89 4.31 -8.30 10.90
N GLU A 90 4.00 -8.83 12.07
CA GLU A 90 2.99 -8.30 12.98
C GLU A 90 3.62 -7.69 14.22
N ARG A 91 2.88 -6.80 14.90
CA ARG A 91 3.38 -6.10 16.08
C ARG A 91 2.93 -6.81 17.35
N VAL A 92 3.87 -7.52 17.99
CA VAL A 92 3.68 -8.24 19.26
C VAL A 92 4.53 -7.58 20.34
N ASN A 93 3.93 -7.23 21.48
CA ASN A 93 4.66 -6.61 22.61
C ASN A 93 5.55 -5.42 22.19
N LYS A 94 5.00 -4.54 21.34
CA LYS A 94 5.68 -3.37 20.73
C LYS A 94 6.84 -3.68 19.78
N LYS A 95 7.17 -4.95 19.50
CA LYS A 95 8.19 -5.40 18.54
C LYS A 95 7.55 -5.98 17.28
N ASN A 96 8.24 -5.89 16.15
CA ASN A 96 7.82 -6.56 14.92
C ASN A 96 8.34 -8.00 14.92
N VAL A 97 7.46 -8.95 14.63
CA VAL A 97 7.74 -10.39 14.58
C VAL A 97 7.23 -10.91 13.23
N PHE A 98 7.97 -11.82 12.60
CA PHE A 98 7.60 -12.50 11.36
C PHE A 98 7.01 -13.88 11.64
#